data_AF-A0A915M4H4-F1
#
_entry.id   AF-A0A915M4H4-F1
#
_cell.length_a   1.000
_cell.length_b   1.000
_cell.length_c   1.000
_cell.angle_alpha   90.00
_cell.angle_beta   90.00
_cell.angle_gamma   90.00
#
_symmetry.space_group_name_H-M   'P 1'
#
loop_
_entity.id
_entity.type
_entity.pdbx_description
1 polymer ?
#
loop_
_entity_poly.entity_id
_entity_poly.type
_entity_poly.pdbx_seq_one_letter_code
_entity_poly.pdbx_strand_id
1 'polypeptide(L)'
;TCSVSRPALGGYPRTDFVQILKNSLGQVAPKGLRHVQAMLCGTSANENAIKTAFIHYQTRKRGGKLPSKEDMESCMNNEIPGSPNLCVLGFRGSFHGRSLGMLSITRSKAIHKVDIPALKWPVANFPRYLYPLDENKKSNEEQDKKCLEEVAKLIDEGKQNGNEVAALI
;
A
#
# COMPACT_ATOMS: atom_id res chain seq x y z
N THR A 1 11.35 -6.26 25.71
CA THR A 1 10.59 -7.23 24.89
C THR A 1 9.44 -6.50 24.22
N CYS A 2 9.50 -6.33 22.89
CA CYS A 2 8.58 -5.51 22.09
C CYS A 2 7.17 -6.10 22.01
N SER A 3 6.23 -5.54 22.77
CA SER A 3 4.80 -5.84 22.69
C SER A 3 4.09 -4.91 21.69
N VAL A 4 4.34 -5.06 20.39
CA VAL A 4 3.67 -4.22 19.36
C VAL A 4 3.35 -4.98 18.07
N SER A 5 2.75 -6.18 18.17
CA SER A 5 2.06 -6.77 17.00
C SER A 5 0.83 -7.62 17.27
N ARG A 6 0.42 -7.77 18.52
CA ARG A 6 -0.96 -8.05 18.91
C ARG A 6 -1.19 -7.40 20.28
N PRO A 7 -2.33 -6.77 20.57
CA PRO A 7 -2.88 -6.91 21.90
C PRO A 7 -3.10 -8.42 22.06
N ALA A 8 -2.16 -9.11 22.69
CA ALA A 8 -2.51 -10.37 23.33
C ALA A 8 -3.69 -10.03 24.25
N LEU A 9 -4.77 -10.82 24.19
CA LEU A 9 -5.85 -10.72 25.16
C LEU A 9 -5.21 -10.83 26.56
N GLY A 10 -5.05 -9.70 27.26
CA GLY A 10 -4.39 -9.61 28.57
C GLY A 10 -3.17 -8.69 28.68
N GLY A 11 -2.61 -8.18 27.58
CA GLY A 11 -1.51 -7.21 27.62
C GLY A 11 -2.00 -5.78 27.41
N TYR A 12 -2.34 -5.07 28.49
CA TYR A 12 -2.60 -3.63 28.39
C TYR A 12 -1.30 -2.91 28.00
N PRO A 13 -1.35 -1.91 27.10
CA PRO A 13 -0.20 -1.05 26.89
C PRO A 13 0.19 -0.41 28.22
N ARG A 14 1.49 -0.16 28.41
CA ARG A 14 1.97 0.62 29.56
C ARG A 14 1.23 1.95 29.62
N THR A 15 1.04 2.48 30.84
CA THR A 15 0.36 3.76 31.07
C THR A 15 1.05 4.94 30.37
N ASP A 16 2.35 4.83 30.08
CA ASP A 16 3.16 5.83 29.38
C ASP A 16 3.18 5.67 27.85
N PHE A 17 2.53 4.65 27.28
CA PHE A 17 2.64 4.32 25.86
C PHE A 17 2.22 5.47 24.93
N VAL A 18 1.13 6.17 25.24
CA VAL A 18 0.68 7.33 24.47
C VAL A 18 1.71 8.46 24.50
N GLN A 19 2.33 8.68 25.67
CA GLN A 19 3.36 9.70 25.81
C GLN A 19 4.63 9.33 25.03
N ILE A 20 5.03 8.06 25.05
CA ILE A 20 6.15 7.54 24.25
C ILE A 20 5.89 7.79 22.76
N LEU A 21 4.69 7.47 22.25
CA LEU A 21 4.35 7.72 20.85
C LEU A 21 4.39 9.20 20.47
N LYS A 22 3.84 10.09 21.32
CA LYS A 22 3.86 11.54 21.10
C LYS A 22 5.27 12.13 21.11
N ASN A 23 6.13 11.64 22.01
CA ASN A 23 7.50 12.12 22.19
C ASN A 23 8.49 11.53 21.18
N SER A 24 8.10 10.46 20.47
CA SER A 24 8.91 9.83 19.42
C SER A 24 8.32 10.11 18.05
N LEU A 25 7.44 9.22 17.57
CA LEU A 25 6.86 9.27 16.22
C LEU A 25 6.04 10.54 15.97
N GLY A 26 5.40 11.10 17.01
CA GLY A 26 4.64 12.34 16.92
C GLY A 26 5.48 13.59 16.63
N GLN A 27 6.75 13.63 17.07
CA GLN A 27 7.63 14.78 16.84
C GLN A 27 8.12 14.88 15.39
N VAL A 28 8.12 13.75 14.67
CA VAL A 28 8.55 13.64 13.27
C VAL A 28 7.38 13.34 12.33
N ALA A 29 6.15 13.63 12.77
CA ALA A 29 4.95 13.38 12.00
C ALA A 29 4.96 14.23 10.70
N PRO A 30 4.77 13.61 9.51
CA PRO A 30 4.66 14.35 8.27
C PRO A 30 3.47 15.33 8.29
N LYS A 31 3.59 16.43 7.55
CA LYS A 31 2.54 17.45 7.47
C LYS A 31 1.20 16.82 7.04
N GLY A 32 0.16 17.04 7.85
CA GLY A 32 -1.19 16.53 7.59
C GLY A 32 -1.47 15.13 8.15
N LEU A 33 -0.45 14.36 8.58
CA LEU A 33 -0.63 13.02 9.14
C LEU A 33 -0.56 13.08 10.68
N ARG A 34 -1.72 12.99 11.33
CA ARG A 34 -1.84 13.14 12.80
C ARG A 34 -1.97 11.82 13.56
N HIS A 35 -2.14 10.71 12.85
CA HIS A 35 -2.36 9.39 13.43
C HIS A 35 -1.15 8.50 13.19
N VAL A 36 -0.87 7.63 14.15
CA VAL A 36 0.23 6.66 14.07
C VAL A 36 -0.26 5.29 14.52
N GLN A 37 0.13 4.27 13.77
CA GLN A 37 -0.07 2.88 14.14
C GLN A 37 1.27 2.16 14.00
N ALA A 38 1.80 1.70 15.13
CA ALA A 38 3.07 1.00 15.16
C ALA A 38 2.92 -0.46 14.70
N MET A 39 3.94 -0.96 14.00
CA MET A 39 4.02 -2.30 13.42
C MET A 39 5.40 -2.89 13.71
N LEU A 40 5.52 -4.23 13.69
CA LEU A 40 6.77 -4.90 14.04
C LEU A 40 7.88 -4.75 12.99
N CYS A 41 7.55 -4.65 11.70
CA CYS A 41 8.54 -4.53 10.64
C CYS A 41 8.00 -3.75 9.43
N GLY A 42 8.86 -3.43 8.47
CA GLY A 42 8.46 -2.71 7.25
C GLY A 42 7.41 -3.46 6.41
N THR A 43 7.53 -4.79 6.31
CA THR A 43 6.55 -5.61 5.57
C THR A 43 5.16 -5.53 6.21
N SER A 44 5.06 -5.69 7.54
CA SER A 44 3.76 -5.60 8.23
C SER A 44 3.21 -4.17 8.27
N ALA A 45 4.09 -3.16 8.26
CA ALA A 45 3.69 -1.77 8.07
C ALA A 45 3.01 -1.55 6.71
N ASN A 46 3.63 -2.01 5.62
CA ASN A 46 3.07 -1.86 4.27
C ASN A 46 1.76 -2.65 4.09
N GLU A 47 1.66 -3.87 4.61
CA GLU A 47 0.41 -4.65 4.52
C GLU A 47 -0.74 -3.97 5.26
N ASN A 48 -0.51 -3.43 6.45
CA ASN A 48 -1.56 -2.74 7.18
C ASN A 48 -1.89 -1.37 6.58
N ALA A 49 -0.93 -0.67 5.99
CA ALA A 49 -1.18 0.54 5.22
C ALA A 49 -2.09 0.26 4.01
N ILE A 50 -1.80 -0.80 3.24
CA ILE A 50 -2.62 -1.21 2.09
C ILE A 50 -4.01 -1.68 2.51
N LYS A 51 -4.15 -2.47 3.58
CA LYS A 51 -5.47 -2.82 4.13
C LYS A 51 -6.26 -1.56 4.54
N THR A 52 -5.60 -0.60 5.17
CA THR A 52 -6.23 0.68 5.55
C THR A 52 -6.71 1.44 4.31
N ALA A 53 -5.90 1.48 3.25
CA ALA A 53 -6.27 2.07 1.97
C ALA A 53 -7.48 1.36 1.32
N PHE A 54 -7.51 0.02 1.30
CA PHE A 54 -8.66 -0.74 0.81
C PHE A 54 -9.94 -0.48 1.60
N ILE A 55 -9.87 -0.48 2.94
CA ILE A 55 -11.01 -0.17 3.81
C ILE A 55 -11.50 1.26 3.53
N HIS A 56 -10.59 2.23 3.44
CA HIS A 56 -10.92 3.62 3.15
C HIS A 56 -11.58 3.76 1.77
N TYR A 57 -11.02 3.11 0.75
CA TYR A 57 -11.54 3.11 -0.61
C TYR A 57 -12.98 2.56 -0.68
N GLN A 58 -13.22 1.39 -0.10
CA GLN A 58 -14.57 0.79 -0.04
C GLN A 58 -15.54 1.63 0.79
N THR A 59 -15.07 2.24 1.88
CA THR A 59 -15.90 3.14 2.70
C THR A 59 -16.35 4.35 1.89
N ARG A 60 -15.45 4.92 1.06
CA ARG A 60 -15.81 6.01 0.14
C ARG A 60 -16.81 5.55 -0.92
N LYS A 61 -16.64 4.36 -1.51
CA LYS A 61 -17.59 3.79 -2.48
C LYS A 61 -18.99 3.58 -1.89
N ARG A 62 -19.08 3.20 -0.61
CA ARG A 62 -20.35 3.08 0.11
C ARG A 62 -20.93 4.42 0.58
N GLY A 63 -20.30 5.56 0.26
CA GLY A 63 -20.74 6.88 0.73
C GLY A 63 -20.65 7.04 2.25
N GLY A 64 -19.68 6.38 2.90
CA GLY A 64 -19.49 6.40 4.35
C GLY A 64 -20.37 5.41 5.12
N LYS A 65 -21.23 4.65 4.44
CA LYS A 65 -22.05 3.61 5.09
C LYS A 65 -21.19 2.42 5.53
N LEU A 66 -21.65 1.77 6.59
CA LEU A 66 -21.10 0.50 7.07
C LEU A 66 -21.26 -0.61 6.00
N PRO A 67 -20.43 -1.68 6.05
CA PRO A 67 -20.62 -2.86 5.22
C PRO A 67 -22.03 -3.43 5.38
N SER A 68 -22.59 -3.94 4.29
CA SER A 68 -23.89 -4.61 4.29
C SER A 68 -23.80 -6.00 4.94
N LYS A 69 -24.95 -6.64 5.19
CA LYS A 69 -24.97 -8.04 5.65
C LYS A 69 -24.30 -8.97 4.62
N GLU A 70 -24.56 -8.75 3.33
CA GLU A 70 -23.96 -9.50 2.23
C GLU A 70 -22.43 -9.31 2.16
N ASP A 71 -21.93 -8.08 2.39
CA ASP A 71 -20.48 -7.81 2.49
C ASP A 71 -19.85 -8.66 3.61
N MET A 72 -20.52 -8.74 4.77
CA MET A 72 -20.04 -9.47 5.94
C MET A 72 -20.09 -11.00 5.76
N GLU A 73 -21.09 -11.52 5.04
CA GLU A 73 -21.25 -12.96 4.81
C GLU A 73 -20.31 -13.46 3.70
N SER A 74 -20.26 -12.78 2.55
CA SER A 74 -19.42 -13.17 1.40
C SER A 74 -17.91 -13.07 1.69
N CYS A 75 -17.48 -12.11 2.52
CA CYS A 75 -16.05 -11.93 2.80
C CYS A 75 -15.42 -13.15 3.49
N MET A 76 -16.20 -13.92 4.27
CA MET A 76 -15.73 -15.12 4.96
C MET A 76 -15.38 -16.27 4.02
N ASN A 77 -15.90 -16.23 2.78
CA ASN A 77 -15.58 -17.17 1.71
C ASN A 77 -14.58 -16.58 0.69
N ASN A 78 -14.04 -15.38 0.94
CA ASN A 78 -13.23 -14.60 -0.01
C ASN A 78 -13.99 -14.22 -1.29
N GLU A 79 -15.31 -14.05 -1.22
CA GLU A 79 -16.17 -13.73 -2.37
C GLU A 79 -16.56 -12.26 -2.39
N ILE A 80 -16.95 -11.77 -3.57
CA ILE A 80 -17.58 -10.45 -3.72
C ILE A 80 -19.03 -10.49 -3.18
N PRO A 81 -19.57 -9.37 -2.68
CA PRO A 81 -18.96 -8.04 -2.59
C PRO A 81 -18.00 -7.84 -1.41
N GLY A 82 -17.97 -8.76 -0.44
CA GLY A 82 -17.22 -8.64 0.81
C GLY A 82 -15.70 -8.60 0.66
N SER A 83 -15.16 -9.34 -0.30
CA SER A 83 -13.75 -9.33 -0.71
C SER A 83 -13.62 -8.74 -2.13
N PRO A 84 -13.57 -7.40 -2.26
CA PRO A 84 -13.60 -6.74 -3.56
C PRO A 84 -12.31 -6.96 -4.37
N ASN A 85 -12.44 -6.93 -5.69
CA ASN A 85 -11.30 -6.93 -6.62
C ASN A 85 -10.63 -5.55 -6.66
N LEU A 86 -9.79 -5.27 -5.66
CA LEU A 86 -8.97 -4.05 -5.61
C LEU A 86 -7.50 -4.34 -5.87
N CYS A 87 -6.83 -3.33 -6.41
CA CYS A 87 -5.43 -3.39 -6.78
C CYS A 87 -4.59 -2.34 -6.06
N VAL A 88 -3.30 -2.62 -5.94
CA VAL A 88 -2.26 -1.65 -5.57
C VAL A 88 -1.35 -1.45 -6.76
N LEU A 89 -1.18 -0.22 -7.22
CA LEU A 89 -0.20 0.10 -8.25
C LEU A 89 1.19 0.23 -7.61
N GLY A 90 2.17 -0.49 -8.16
CA GLY A 90 3.58 -0.36 -7.77
C GLY A 90 4.48 0.05 -8.92
N PHE A 91 5.79 0.09 -8.66
CA PHE A 91 6.79 0.49 -9.65
C PHE A 91 7.83 -0.57 -9.95
N ARG A 92 8.33 -0.60 -11.19
CA ARG A 92 9.51 -1.40 -11.54
C ARG A 92 10.73 -0.97 -10.73
N GLY A 93 11.49 -1.94 -10.23
CA GLY A 93 12.66 -1.69 -9.37
C GLY A 93 12.35 -1.59 -7.88
N SER A 94 11.07 -1.56 -7.48
CA SER A 94 10.69 -1.33 -6.08
C SER A 94 10.90 -2.54 -5.16
N PHE A 95 10.95 -2.28 -3.84
CA PHE A 95 11.02 -3.29 -2.79
C PHE A 95 10.15 -2.88 -1.59
N HIS A 96 9.07 -3.61 -1.33
CA HIS A 96 8.09 -3.29 -0.27
C HIS A 96 7.93 -4.40 0.78
N GLY A 97 8.75 -5.45 0.72
CA GLY A 97 8.68 -6.59 1.63
C GLY A 97 8.54 -7.92 0.90
N ARG A 98 8.38 -9.00 1.69
CA ARG A 98 8.43 -10.39 1.18
C ARG A 98 7.25 -11.26 1.58
N SER A 99 6.26 -10.73 2.30
CA SER A 99 4.98 -11.43 2.45
C SER A 99 4.27 -11.52 1.09
N LEU A 100 3.35 -12.47 0.89
CA LEU A 100 2.71 -12.69 -0.41
C LEU A 100 2.11 -11.41 -1.02
N GLY A 101 1.41 -10.60 -0.22
CA GLY A 101 0.87 -9.32 -0.67
C GLY A 101 1.96 -8.34 -1.10
N MET A 102 2.98 -8.13 -0.27
CA MET A 102 4.02 -7.13 -0.56
C MET A 102 5.01 -7.57 -1.63
N LEU A 103 5.23 -8.89 -1.73
CA LEU A 103 6.02 -9.47 -2.79
C LEU A 103 5.31 -9.38 -4.14
N SER A 104 3.97 -9.40 -4.15
CA SER A 104 3.17 -9.16 -5.36
C SER A 104 3.37 -7.77 -5.94
N ILE A 105 3.80 -6.78 -5.14
CA ILE A 105 4.12 -5.41 -5.59
C ILE A 105 5.63 -5.21 -5.79
N THR A 106 6.49 -5.86 -4.99
CA THR A 106 7.95 -5.78 -5.14
C THR A 106 8.42 -6.18 -6.54
N ARG A 107 9.34 -5.40 -7.14
CA ARG A 107 9.93 -5.62 -8.48
C ARG A 107 11.45 -5.39 -8.48
N SER A 108 12.12 -5.86 -7.44
CA SER A 108 13.55 -5.62 -7.20
C SER A 108 14.49 -6.59 -7.94
N LYS A 109 14.38 -7.89 -7.69
CA LYS A 109 15.22 -8.95 -8.30
C LYS A 109 14.41 -10.21 -8.53
N ALA A 110 14.73 -10.97 -9.58
CA ALA A 110 14.02 -12.22 -9.92
C ALA A 110 14.09 -13.25 -8.79
N ILE A 111 15.25 -13.42 -8.17
CA ILE A 111 15.47 -14.37 -7.07
C ILE A 111 14.66 -14.06 -5.81
N HIS A 112 14.15 -12.84 -5.66
CA HIS A 112 13.24 -12.52 -4.55
C HIS A 112 11.82 -13.06 -4.80
N LYS A 113 11.47 -13.42 -6.03
CA LYS A 113 10.08 -13.61 -6.49
C LYS A 113 9.76 -14.98 -7.07
N VAL A 114 10.75 -15.64 -7.68
CA VAL A 114 10.57 -16.92 -8.36
C VAL A 114 9.92 -17.95 -7.44
N ASP A 115 9.09 -18.83 -8.00
CA ASP A 115 8.36 -19.92 -7.32
C ASP A 115 7.29 -19.50 -6.29
N ILE A 116 6.99 -18.20 -6.17
CA ILE A 116 6.01 -17.68 -5.20
C ILE A 116 4.76 -17.13 -5.94
N PRO A 117 3.53 -17.56 -5.59
CA PRO A 117 2.30 -17.01 -6.15
C PRO A 117 2.19 -15.50 -5.95
N ALA A 118 1.60 -14.80 -6.92
CA ALA A 118 1.48 -13.35 -6.88
C ALA A 118 0.10 -12.86 -7.31
N LEU A 119 -0.32 -11.74 -6.73
CA LEU A 119 -1.48 -10.96 -7.16
C LEU A 119 -1.13 -10.22 -8.46
N LYS A 120 -2.05 -10.25 -9.43
CA LYS A 120 -1.89 -9.60 -10.75
C LYS A 120 -2.18 -8.10 -10.70
N TRP A 121 -1.50 -7.40 -9.79
CA TRP A 121 -1.63 -5.96 -9.63
C TRP A 121 -0.77 -5.17 -10.65
N PRO A 122 -1.22 -3.97 -11.07
CA PRO A 122 -0.54 -3.17 -12.08
C PRO A 122 0.81 -2.63 -11.59
N VAL A 123 1.74 -2.46 -12.53
CA VAL A 123 3.08 -1.96 -12.25
C VAL A 123 3.50 -0.97 -13.32
N ALA A 124 3.79 0.27 -12.91
CA ALA A 124 4.30 1.32 -13.79
C ALA A 124 5.84 1.33 -13.85
N ASN A 125 6.40 2.03 -14.82
CA ASN A 125 7.82 2.35 -14.83
C ASN A 125 8.14 3.45 -13.81
N PHE A 126 9.30 3.32 -13.16
CA PHE A 126 9.89 4.40 -12.36
C PHE A 126 10.88 5.19 -13.23
N PRO A 127 10.94 6.53 -13.13
CA PRO A 127 11.89 7.33 -13.90
C PRO A 127 13.35 6.88 -13.65
N ARG A 128 14.11 6.69 -14.72
CA ARG A 128 15.54 6.36 -14.73
C ARG A 128 16.34 7.50 -15.33
N TYR A 129 16.71 8.45 -14.46
CA TYR A 129 17.40 9.65 -14.89
C TYR A 129 18.77 9.36 -15.50
N LEU A 130 19.12 10.18 -16.49
CA LEU A 130 20.46 10.30 -17.02
C LEU A 130 21.25 11.34 -16.23
N TYR A 131 22.56 11.09 -16.11
CA TYR A 131 23.51 11.92 -15.38
C TYR A 131 24.66 12.33 -16.32
N PRO A 132 25.23 13.54 -16.15
CA PRO A 132 24.92 14.56 -15.14
C PRO A 132 23.52 15.19 -15.30
N LEU A 133 22.89 15.58 -14.20
CA LEU A 133 21.48 16.01 -14.21
C LEU A 133 21.26 17.28 -15.04
N ASP A 134 22.17 18.25 -14.93
CA ASP A 134 22.06 19.55 -15.60
C ASP A 134 22.14 19.42 -17.14
N GLU A 135 22.88 18.42 -17.63
CA GLU A 135 23.03 18.14 -19.07
C GLU A 135 21.84 17.37 -19.65
N ASN A 136 21.08 16.66 -18.81
CA ASN A 136 20.03 15.74 -19.23
C ASN A 136 18.61 16.18 -18.83
N LYS A 137 18.45 17.44 -18.39
CA LYS A 137 17.19 17.97 -17.86
C LYS A 137 15.98 17.67 -18.76
N LYS A 138 16.08 17.96 -20.06
CA LYS A 138 14.99 17.71 -21.03
C LYS A 138 14.63 16.23 -21.13
N SER A 139 15.62 15.33 -21.13
CA SER A 139 15.39 13.89 -21.22
C SER A 139 14.73 13.35 -19.94
N ASN A 140 15.17 13.84 -18.78
CA ASN A 140 14.63 13.45 -17.47
C ASN A 140 13.18 13.98 -17.29
N GLU A 141 12.89 15.21 -17.72
CA GLU A 141 11.52 15.77 -17.73
C GLU A 141 10.57 14.99 -18.64
N GLU A 142 11.03 14.61 -19.84
CA GLU A 142 10.22 13.78 -20.75
C GLU A 142 9.95 12.39 -20.15
N GLN A 143 10.94 11.83 -19.43
CA GLN A 143 10.78 10.56 -18.75
C GLN A 143 9.77 10.62 -17.60
N ASP A 144 9.82 11.68 -16.78
CA ASP A 144 8.82 11.91 -15.73
C ASP A 144 7.42 11.98 -16.32
N LYS A 145 7.25 12.75 -17.40
CA LYS A 145 5.96 12.86 -18.11
C LYS A 145 5.47 11.49 -18.57
N LYS A 146 6.31 10.68 -19.22
CA LYS A 146 5.96 9.33 -19.68
C LYS A 146 5.54 8.40 -18.53
N CYS A 147 6.28 8.42 -17.42
CA CYS A 147 5.96 7.62 -16.24
C CYS A 147 4.63 8.04 -15.60
N LEU A 148 4.35 9.34 -15.51
CA LEU A 148 3.08 9.86 -14.99
C LEU A 148 1.89 9.50 -15.89
N GLU A 149 2.05 9.62 -17.21
CA GLU A 149 1.04 9.20 -18.19
C GLU A 149 0.72 7.70 -18.09
N GLU A 150 1.74 6.85 -17.91
CA GLU A 150 1.56 5.42 -17.70
C GLU A 150 0.79 5.11 -16.41
N VAL A 151 1.12 5.80 -15.30
CA VAL A 151 0.39 5.65 -14.03
C VAL A 151 -1.09 6.00 -14.21
N ALA A 152 -1.40 7.13 -14.84
CA ALA A 152 -2.77 7.55 -15.09
C ALA A 152 -3.53 6.51 -15.94
N LYS A 153 -2.90 6.05 -17.03
CA LYS A 153 -3.45 5.02 -17.90
C LYS A 153 -3.78 3.72 -17.14
N LEU A 154 -2.85 3.22 -16.32
CA LEU A 154 -3.05 1.98 -15.54
C LEU A 154 -4.19 2.11 -14.53
N ILE A 155 -4.39 3.29 -13.93
CA ILE A 155 -5.50 3.55 -13.02
C ILE A 155 -6.84 3.51 -13.78
N ASP A 156 -6.92 4.15 -14.95
CA ASP A 156 -8.13 4.17 -15.77
C ASP A 156 -8.48 2.79 -16.33
N GLU A 157 -7.50 2.04 -16.83
CA GLU A 157 -7.68 0.65 -17.28
C GLU A 157 -8.15 -0.26 -16.14
N GLY A 158 -7.58 -0.11 -14.94
CA GLY A 158 -8.01 -0.86 -13.75
C GLY A 158 -9.48 -0.61 -13.44
N LYS A 159 -9.93 0.64 -13.54
CA LYS A 159 -11.34 1.00 -13.33
C LYS A 159 -12.27 0.39 -14.39
N GLN A 160 -11.88 0.43 -15.66
CA GLN A 160 -12.68 -0.15 -16.76
C GLN A 160 -12.80 -1.68 -16.63
N ASN A 161 -11.77 -2.34 -16.12
CA ASN A 161 -11.71 -3.80 -16.00
C ASN A 161 -12.24 -4.34 -14.66
N GLY A 162 -12.82 -3.50 -13.80
CA GLY A 162 -13.32 -3.92 -12.48
C GLY A 162 -12.23 -4.32 -11.48
N ASN A 163 -11.00 -3.85 -11.70
CA ASN A 163 -9.80 -4.09 -10.87
C ASN A 163 -9.24 -2.73 -10.40
N GLU A 164 -10.06 -1.98 -9.66
CA GLU A 164 -9.76 -0.59 -9.33
C GLU A 164 -8.52 -0.44 -8.45
N VAL A 165 -7.66 0.53 -8.80
CA VAL A 165 -6.47 0.87 -8.03
C VAL A 165 -6.90 1.69 -6.81
N ALA A 166 -6.75 1.10 -5.63
CA ALA A 166 -7.11 1.72 -4.35
C ALA A 166 -5.90 2.32 -3.60
N ALA A 167 -4.69 1.94 -3.98
CA ALA A 167 -3.44 2.44 -3.42
C ALA A 167 -2.34 2.48 -4.49
N LEU A 168 -1.38 3.40 -4.30
CA LEU A 168 -0.16 3.51 -5.07
C LEU A 168 1.01 3.52 -4.08
N ILE A 169 2.04 2.69 -4.32
CA ILE A 169 3.17 2.50 -3.39
C ILE A 169 4.50 2.28 -4.12
#